data_AF-A0A972N977-F1
#
_entry.id   AF-A0A972N977-F1
#
_cell.length_a   1.000
_cell.length_b   1.000
_cell.length_c   1.000
_cell.angle_alpha   90.00
_cell.angle_beta   90.00
_cell.angle_gamma   90.00
#
_symmetry.space_group_name_H-M   'P 1'
#
loop_
_entity.id
_entity.type
_entity.pdbx_description
1 polymer ?
#
loop_
_entity_poly.entity_id
_entity_poly.type
_entity_poly.pdbx_seq_one_letter_code
_entity_poly.pdbx_strand_id
1 'polypeptide(L)'
;MKRTSTTEETLPRLGVIEALSLGYQRLLHYWEVMLVPIVLDLFFWLGPHLSIRHAVESFFRQAPPEALDLFRQMMGGSSPAQVEWLNPGPNLLVMLTQVPGAPTTIAALGTLPLPHGWPLIIWETPSLTAAIGISVLLMLLGTLVAGFYMALAARPVMADMGMTGPFLSRALWTGSQLALLVIGGLFLGFLAVVGMAFLFTLIYLVVPGWALGFLSVITLAFTGAMFMALLFFYFVPESLVLQRTHVWTALGQSMMVVINNGWSSMAFILLSVLIMHGFAYIWLALAHSLTGALVSIVGNAFLTAGLTIASLYFFQNRLSILAQLFAQAAQRQGDEEE
;
A
#
# COMPACT_ATOMS: atom_id res chain seq x y z
N MET A 1 -54.29 21.71 6.78
CA MET A 1 -52.84 21.68 7.10
C MET A 1 -52.17 20.65 6.20
N LYS A 2 -51.49 21.09 5.13
CA LYS A 2 -50.65 20.21 4.31
C LYS A 2 -49.34 20.00 5.06
N ARG A 3 -49.04 18.76 5.48
CA ARG A 3 -47.69 18.37 5.89
C ARG A 3 -46.80 18.51 4.66
N THR A 4 -45.96 19.54 4.64
CA THR A 4 -44.82 19.62 3.73
C THR A 4 -43.85 18.52 4.16
N SER A 5 -43.79 17.44 3.38
CA SER A 5 -42.70 16.47 3.46
C SER A 5 -41.41 17.20 3.06
N THR A 6 -40.61 17.59 4.04
CA THR A 6 -39.20 17.89 3.83
C THR A 6 -38.56 16.61 3.32
N THR A 7 -38.35 16.54 2.01
CA THR A 7 -37.45 15.54 1.41
C THR A 7 -36.10 15.78 2.06
N GLU A 8 -35.71 14.92 3.02
CA GLU A 8 -34.36 14.92 3.55
C GLU A 8 -33.40 14.81 2.36
N GLU A 9 -32.60 15.84 2.11
CA GLU A 9 -31.53 15.80 1.11
C GLU A 9 -30.47 14.81 1.58
N THR A 10 -30.68 13.53 1.26
CA THR A 10 -29.65 12.50 1.39
C THR A 10 -28.48 12.88 0.49
N LEU A 11 -27.27 12.97 1.04
CA LEU A 11 -26.07 13.31 0.26
C LEU A 11 -25.96 12.41 -0.98
N PRO A 12 -25.74 12.96 -2.18
CA PRO A 12 -25.62 12.15 -3.39
C PRO A 12 -24.45 11.17 -3.27
N ARG A 13 -24.71 9.90 -3.61
CA ARG A 13 -23.69 8.84 -3.59
C ARG A 13 -22.76 9.03 -4.78
N LEU A 14 -21.49 9.32 -4.52
CA LEU A 14 -20.50 9.47 -5.57
C LEU A 14 -20.25 8.12 -6.27
N GLY A 15 -20.40 8.06 -7.59
CA GLY A 15 -20.04 6.90 -8.39
C GLY A 15 -18.52 6.68 -8.44
N VAL A 16 -18.07 5.49 -8.84
CA VAL A 16 -16.62 5.19 -8.99
C VAL A 16 -15.97 6.12 -10.02
N ILE A 17 -16.61 6.30 -11.19
CA ILE A 17 -16.12 7.17 -12.26
C ILE A 17 -16.16 8.64 -11.83
N GLU A 18 -17.18 9.05 -11.08
CA GLU A 18 -17.30 10.40 -10.55
C GLU A 18 -16.20 10.70 -9.54
N ALA A 19 -15.89 9.75 -8.65
CA ALA A 19 -14.80 9.88 -7.68
C ALA A 19 -13.44 10.02 -8.39
N LEU A 20 -13.19 9.20 -9.41
CA LEU A 20 -11.99 9.31 -10.24
C LEU A 20 -11.91 10.66 -10.93
N SER A 21 -12.99 11.07 -11.61
CA SER A 21 -13.06 12.34 -12.33
C SER A 21 -12.82 13.52 -11.39
N LEU A 22 -13.44 13.51 -10.22
CA LEU A 22 -13.27 14.54 -9.20
C LEU A 22 -11.82 14.58 -8.69
N GLY A 23 -11.20 13.42 -8.44
CA GLY A 23 -9.81 13.33 -8.01
C GLY A 23 -8.85 14.00 -8.99
N TYR A 24 -8.96 13.70 -10.29
CA TYR A 24 -8.12 14.31 -11.32
C TYR A 24 -8.43 15.79 -11.56
N GLN A 25 -9.70 16.22 -11.51
CA GLN A 25 -10.06 17.64 -11.61
C GLN A 25 -9.47 18.47 -10.47
N ARG A 26 -9.46 17.90 -9.26
CA ARG A 26 -8.86 18.54 -8.09
C ARG A 26 -7.34 18.54 -8.17
N LEU A 27 -6.71 17.47 -8.66
CA LEU A 27 -5.26 17.42 -8.84
C LEU A 27 -4.72 18.60 -9.65
N LEU A 28 -5.43 19.05 -10.69
CA LEU A 28 -5.01 20.19 -11.51
C LEU A 28 -4.90 21.50 -10.71
N HIS A 29 -5.67 21.66 -9.64
CA HIS A 29 -5.61 22.81 -8.73
C HIS A 29 -4.63 22.61 -7.57
N TYR A 30 -4.29 21.35 -7.26
CA TYR A 30 -3.41 20.93 -6.19
C TYR A 30 -2.23 20.12 -6.75
N TRP A 31 -1.58 20.66 -7.78
CA TRP A 31 -0.52 19.97 -8.52
C TRP A 31 0.69 19.64 -7.64
N GLU A 32 0.87 20.36 -6.52
CA GLU A 32 1.94 20.11 -5.56
C GLU A 32 1.91 18.68 -4.99
N VAL A 33 0.75 18.00 -5.01
CA VAL A 33 0.63 16.60 -4.59
C VAL A 33 1.53 15.68 -5.43
N MET A 34 1.76 16.02 -6.71
CA MET A 34 2.63 15.24 -7.60
C MET A 34 4.12 15.39 -7.26
N LEU A 35 4.53 16.43 -6.53
CA LEU A 35 5.94 16.66 -6.23
C LEU A 35 6.53 15.52 -5.39
N VAL A 36 5.75 14.94 -4.48
CA VAL A 36 6.22 13.85 -3.62
C VAL A 36 6.58 12.59 -4.43
N PRO A 37 5.68 12.00 -5.25
CA PRO A 37 6.05 10.88 -6.10
C PRO A 37 7.20 11.21 -7.06
N ILE A 38 7.22 12.41 -7.67
CA ILE A 38 8.31 12.81 -8.60
C ILE A 38 9.65 12.80 -7.88
N VAL A 39 9.74 13.43 -6.70
CA VAL A 39 10.99 13.50 -5.94
C VAL A 39 11.45 12.11 -5.50
N LEU A 40 10.52 11.25 -5.07
CA LEU A 40 10.85 9.87 -4.70
C LEU A 40 11.31 9.04 -5.91
N ASP A 41 10.65 9.19 -7.06
CA ASP A 41 11.06 8.52 -8.29
C ASP A 41 12.45 8.96 -8.75
N LEU A 42 12.73 10.27 -8.73
CA LEU A 42 14.07 10.79 -9.03
C LEU A 42 15.10 10.29 -8.02
N PHE A 43 14.75 10.20 -6.74
CA PHE A 43 15.61 9.66 -5.69
C PHE A 43 15.91 8.17 -5.91
N PHE A 44 14.92 7.34 -6.26
CA PHE A 44 15.15 5.93 -6.53
C PHE A 44 15.87 5.68 -7.85
N TRP A 45 15.66 6.54 -8.84
CA TRP A 45 16.31 6.42 -10.15
C TRP A 45 17.78 6.85 -10.13
N LEU A 46 18.08 7.99 -9.49
CA LEU A 46 19.40 8.61 -9.52
C LEU A 46 20.21 8.40 -8.22
N GLY A 47 19.56 7.92 -7.17
CA GLY A 47 20.16 7.70 -5.87
C GLY A 47 20.96 6.40 -5.77
N PRO A 48 21.51 6.11 -4.57
CA PRO A 48 22.27 4.88 -4.35
C PRO A 48 21.36 3.65 -4.41
N HIS A 49 21.92 2.54 -4.88
CA HIS A 49 21.28 1.24 -4.90
C HIS A 49 21.78 0.42 -3.72
N LEU A 50 20.91 0.19 -2.74
CA LEU A 50 21.25 -0.65 -1.59
C LEU A 50 20.87 -2.10 -1.89
N SER A 51 21.88 -2.93 -2.18
CA SER A 51 21.70 -4.33 -2.59
C SER A 51 21.71 -5.31 -1.41
N ILE A 52 20.83 -6.30 -1.49
CA ILE A 52 20.81 -7.48 -0.60
C ILE A 52 21.60 -8.67 -1.13
N ARG A 53 22.24 -8.54 -2.29
CA ARG A 53 22.88 -9.67 -2.96
C ARG A 53 23.87 -10.39 -2.04
N HIS A 54 24.78 -9.64 -1.42
CA HIS A 54 25.76 -10.21 -0.50
C HIS A 54 25.10 -10.89 0.70
N ALA A 55 24.08 -10.28 1.29
CA ALA A 55 23.32 -10.85 2.38
C ALA A 55 22.67 -12.20 2.00
N VAL A 56 22.06 -12.29 0.82
CA VAL A 56 21.44 -13.53 0.33
C VAL A 56 22.48 -14.60 -0.01
N GLU A 57 23.56 -14.23 -0.69
CA GLU A 57 24.67 -15.16 -0.97
C GLU A 57 25.29 -15.71 0.32
N SER A 58 25.49 -14.84 1.32
CA SER A 58 26.04 -15.23 2.62
C SER A 58 25.12 -16.21 3.35
N PHE A 59 23.80 -16.03 3.25
CA PHE A 59 22.81 -16.94 3.82
C PHE A 59 22.89 -18.32 3.18
N PHE A 60 22.90 -18.41 1.85
CA PHE A 60 22.96 -19.70 1.16
C PHE A 60 24.29 -20.43 1.35
N ARG A 61 25.41 -19.72 1.51
CA ARG A 61 26.70 -20.35 1.84
C ARG A 61 26.72 -20.98 3.22
N GLN A 62 25.92 -20.47 4.15
CA GLN A 62 25.84 -20.95 5.53
C GLN A 62 24.69 -21.94 5.77
N ALA A 63 23.79 -22.10 4.79
CA ALA A 63 22.62 -22.95 4.93
C ALA A 63 23.02 -24.45 4.92
N PRO A 64 22.40 -25.28 5.78
CA PRO A 64 22.64 -26.71 5.76
C PRO A 64 22.15 -27.36 4.45
N PRO A 65 22.80 -28.44 3.98
CA PRO A 65 22.45 -29.10 2.72
C PRO A 65 20.98 -29.51 2.61
N GLU A 66 20.40 -30.01 3.71
CA GLU A 66 19.02 -30.45 3.77
C GLU A 66 18.04 -29.28 3.53
N ALA A 67 18.35 -28.09 4.03
CA ALA A 67 17.54 -26.89 3.82
C ALA A 67 17.63 -26.41 2.36
N LEU A 68 18.80 -26.51 1.74
CA LEU A 68 19.00 -26.18 0.33
C LEU A 68 18.23 -27.12 -0.60
N ASP A 69 18.20 -28.42 -0.28
CA ASP A 69 17.46 -29.41 -1.06
C ASP A 69 15.95 -29.25 -0.90
N LEU A 70 15.48 -28.96 0.31
CA LEU A 70 14.06 -28.62 0.53
C LEU A 70 13.67 -27.33 -0.22
N PHE A 71 14.52 -26.31 -0.20
CA PHE A 71 14.31 -25.07 -0.96
C PHE A 71 14.22 -25.34 -2.47
N ARG A 72 15.13 -26.16 -3.01
CA ARG A 72 15.08 -26.58 -4.43
C ARG A 72 13.79 -27.31 -4.78
N GLN A 73 13.32 -28.21 -3.91
CA GLN A 73 12.05 -28.92 -4.11
C GLN A 73 10.86 -27.95 -4.10
N MET A 74 10.84 -26.97 -3.20
CA MET A 74 9.80 -25.94 -3.17
C MET A 74 9.82 -25.03 -4.42
N MET A 75 11.01 -24.70 -4.93
CA MET A 75 11.21 -23.83 -6.10
C MET A 75 11.20 -24.59 -7.44
N GLY A 76 10.68 -25.82 -7.49
CA GLY A 76 10.54 -26.59 -8.72
C GLY A 76 11.85 -27.00 -9.38
N GLY A 77 12.92 -27.20 -8.60
CA GLY A 77 14.25 -27.61 -9.09
C GLY A 77 15.19 -26.45 -9.46
N SER A 78 14.76 -25.20 -9.27
CA SER A 78 15.59 -24.02 -9.52
C SER A 78 16.80 -24.00 -8.56
N SER A 79 18.01 -23.77 -9.09
CA SER A 79 19.20 -23.75 -8.23
C SER A 79 19.23 -22.46 -7.37
N PRO A 80 19.64 -22.53 -6.09
CA PRO A 80 19.84 -21.33 -5.25
C PRO A 80 20.91 -20.38 -5.77
N ALA A 81 21.69 -20.78 -6.78
CA ALA A 81 22.74 -19.98 -7.42
C ALA A 81 22.27 -19.32 -8.72
N GLN A 82 21.14 -19.74 -9.30
CA GLN A 82 20.46 -19.09 -10.44
C GLN A 82 19.61 -17.92 -9.97
N VAL A 83 20.13 -17.13 -9.02
CA VAL A 83 19.48 -15.90 -8.56
C VAL A 83 19.77 -14.78 -9.56
N GLU A 84 19.49 -15.03 -10.82
CA GLU A 84 19.65 -14.05 -11.90
C GLU A 84 18.73 -12.84 -11.65
N TRP A 85 17.62 -13.03 -10.92
CA TRP A 85 16.77 -11.96 -10.42
C TRP A 85 17.44 -11.05 -9.35
N LEU A 86 18.57 -11.47 -8.74
CA LEU A 86 19.38 -10.64 -7.85
C LEU A 86 20.42 -9.79 -8.58
N ASN A 87 20.47 -9.79 -9.92
CA ASN A 87 21.37 -8.93 -10.69
C ASN A 87 20.60 -7.99 -11.63
N PRO A 88 20.57 -6.67 -11.38
CA PRO A 88 21.29 -5.92 -10.33
C PRO A 88 20.69 -6.05 -8.91
N GLY A 89 19.57 -6.76 -8.78
CA GLY A 89 18.92 -7.08 -7.50
C GLY A 89 18.00 -5.97 -6.99
N PRO A 90 17.05 -6.30 -6.10
CA PRO A 90 16.08 -5.32 -5.60
C PRO A 90 16.79 -4.27 -4.74
N ASN A 91 16.52 -2.99 -5.01
CA ASN A 91 17.01 -1.88 -4.20
C ASN A 91 16.23 -1.81 -2.89
N LEU A 92 16.89 -2.00 -1.74
CA LEU A 92 16.25 -1.90 -0.43
C LEU A 92 15.62 -0.55 -0.16
N LEU A 93 16.07 0.53 -0.80
CA LEU A 93 15.46 1.85 -0.63
C LEU A 93 13.98 1.88 -1.00
N VAL A 94 13.53 0.95 -1.86
CA VAL A 94 12.11 0.78 -2.20
C VAL A 94 11.24 0.54 -0.97
N MET A 95 11.80 0.02 0.14
CA MET A 95 11.08 -0.17 1.39
C MET A 95 10.48 1.14 1.96
N LEU A 96 10.99 2.31 1.55
CA LEU A 96 10.40 3.62 1.87
C LEU A 96 8.98 3.79 1.31
N THR A 97 8.62 3.10 0.23
CA THR A 97 7.29 3.17 -0.38
C THR A 97 6.46 1.90 -0.18
N GLN A 98 7.01 0.85 0.44
CA GLN A 98 6.29 -0.39 0.75
C GLN A 98 5.46 -0.27 2.04
N VAL A 99 4.73 0.82 2.19
CA VAL A 99 3.88 1.09 3.36
C VAL A 99 2.52 1.64 2.94
N PRO A 100 1.44 1.42 3.73
CA PRO A 100 0.12 1.91 3.38
C PRO A 100 0.08 3.43 3.22
N GLY A 101 -0.56 3.91 2.15
CA GLY A 101 -0.69 5.34 1.86
C GLY A 101 0.57 5.99 1.29
N ALA A 102 1.66 5.26 1.05
CA ALA A 102 2.79 5.81 0.28
C ALA A 102 2.41 5.97 -1.21
N PRO A 103 2.97 6.98 -1.90
CA PRO A 103 2.80 7.06 -3.35
C PRO A 103 3.51 5.90 -4.03
N THR A 104 2.91 5.36 -5.09
CA THR A 104 3.60 4.42 -5.97
C THR A 104 4.64 5.14 -6.81
N THR A 105 5.79 4.50 -7.00
CA THR A 105 6.93 5.02 -7.75
C THR A 105 7.31 4.01 -8.81
N ILE A 106 7.59 4.48 -10.03
CA ILE A 106 7.98 3.61 -11.13
C ILE A 106 9.44 3.17 -11.00
N ALA A 107 10.32 4.04 -10.51
CA ALA A 107 11.72 3.73 -10.29
C ALA A 107 11.91 2.64 -9.23
N ALA A 108 10.90 2.41 -8.37
CA ALA A 108 10.88 1.29 -7.45
C ALA A 108 10.50 -0.06 -8.11
N LEU A 109 9.88 -0.04 -9.29
CA LEU A 109 9.43 -1.23 -10.00
C LEU A 109 10.49 -1.82 -10.94
N GLY A 110 11.54 -1.08 -11.27
CA GLY A 110 12.58 -1.55 -12.18
C GLY A 110 13.72 -0.55 -12.42
N THR A 111 14.75 -0.98 -13.14
CA THR A 111 15.91 -0.16 -13.49
C THR A 111 15.60 0.72 -14.70
N LEU A 112 15.28 1.99 -14.44
CA LEU A 112 15.23 3.02 -15.47
C LEU A 112 16.65 3.25 -16.04
N PRO A 113 16.80 3.61 -17.33
CA PRO A 113 18.11 3.84 -17.94
C PRO A 113 18.77 5.02 -17.25
N LEU A 114 20.03 4.85 -16.85
CA LEU A 114 20.81 5.94 -16.29
C LEU A 114 21.19 6.94 -17.38
N PRO A 115 21.26 8.24 -17.07
CA PRO A 115 21.83 9.21 -17.98
C PRO A 115 23.27 8.84 -18.35
N HIS A 116 23.68 9.15 -19.58
CA HIS A 116 25.01 8.76 -20.07
C HIS A 116 26.12 9.29 -19.16
N GLY A 117 27.03 8.41 -18.74
CA GLY A 117 28.15 8.75 -17.85
C GLY A 117 27.81 8.80 -16.36
N TRP A 118 26.56 8.54 -15.95
CA TRP A 118 26.20 8.49 -14.53
C TRP A 118 26.60 7.13 -13.92
N PRO A 119 27.35 7.12 -12.80
CA PRO A 119 27.73 5.88 -12.15
C PRO A 119 26.55 5.29 -11.37
N LEU A 120 26.32 3.99 -11.50
CA LEU A 120 25.42 3.26 -10.60
C LEU A 120 26.15 3.04 -9.26
N ILE A 121 25.75 3.77 -8.22
CA ILE A 121 26.35 3.65 -6.90
C ILE A 121 25.67 2.47 -6.18
N ILE A 122 26.35 1.34 -6.05
CA ILE A 122 25.83 0.16 -5.34
C ILE A 122 26.46 0.05 -3.97
N TRP A 123 25.65 0.02 -2.93
CA TRP A 123 26.05 -0.29 -1.57
C TRP A 123 25.57 -1.68 -1.21
N GLU A 124 26.45 -2.51 -0.66
CA GLU A 124 26.09 -3.86 -0.25
C GLU A 124 25.80 -3.91 1.24
N THR A 125 24.76 -4.66 1.60
CA THR A 125 24.45 -4.96 2.98
C THR A 125 25.37 -6.08 3.50
N PRO A 126 25.99 -5.91 4.69
CA PRO A 126 27.02 -6.85 5.17
C PRO A 126 26.45 -8.19 5.66
N SER A 127 25.16 -8.24 6.01
CA SER A 127 24.52 -9.45 6.52
C SER A 127 23.00 -9.40 6.34
N LEU A 128 22.34 -10.56 6.42
CA LEU A 128 20.87 -10.65 6.35
C LEU A 128 20.20 -9.91 7.51
N THR A 129 20.76 -9.97 8.72
CA THR A 129 20.26 -9.23 9.87
C THR A 129 20.33 -7.72 9.65
N ALA A 130 21.44 -7.23 9.08
CA ALA A 130 21.57 -5.82 8.73
C ALA A 130 20.55 -5.43 7.64
N ALA A 131 20.37 -6.27 6.61
CA ALA A 131 19.37 -6.03 5.57
C ALA A 131 17.94 -5.96 6.15
N ILE A 132 17.56 -6.87 7.06
CA ILE A 132 16.26 -6.84 7.74
C ILE A 132 16.10 -5.59 8.59
N GLY A 133 17.10 -5.26 9.42
CA GLY A 133 17.06 -4.08 10.28
C GLY A 133 16.94 -2.78 9.48
N ILE A 134 17.69 -2.66 8.39
CA ILE A 134 17.60 -1.51 7.47
C ILE A 134 16.23 -1.48 6.78
N SER A 135 15.70 -2.61 6.31
CA SER A 135 14.35 -2.66 5.72
C SER A 135 13.29 -2.17 6.69
N VAL A 136 13.31 -2.64 7.95
CA VAL A 136 12.36 -2.17 8.98
C VAL A 136 12.50 -0.68 9.21
N LEU A 137 13.73 -0.17 9.34
CA LEU A 137 13.98 1.26 9.51
C LEU A 137 13.45 2.07 8.32
N LEU A 138 13.70 1.62 7.09
CA LEU A 138 13.23 2.27 5.86
C LEU A 138 11.71 2.24 5.76
N MET A 139 11.03 1.14 6.13
CA MET A 139 9.57 1.11 6.19
C MET A 139 9.05 2.12 7.21
N LEU A 140 9.64 2.20 8.40
CA LEU A 140 9.24 3.17 9.43
C LEU A 140 9.45 4.61 8.95
N LEU A 141 10.57 4.93 8.31
CA LEU A 141 10.79 6.24 7.69
C LEU A 141 9.80 6.50 6.56
N GLY A 142 9.49 5.47 5.77
CA GLY A 142 8.48 5.49 4.73
C GLY A 142 7.10 5.91 5.24
N THR A 143 6.73 5.51 6.46
CA THR A 143 5.43 5.92 7.04
C THR A 143 5.34 7.43 7.30
N LEU A 144 6.46 8.10 7.58
CA LEU A 144 6.49 9.56 7.69
C LEU A 144 6.31 10.23 6.33
N VAL A 145 6.93 9.66 5.29
CA VAL A 145 6.75 10.11 3.90
C VAL A 145 5.30 9.89 3.45
N ALA A 146 4.72 8.73 3.74
CA ALA A 146 3.32 8.42 3.48
C ALA A 146 2.38 9.36 4.24
N GLY A 147 2.64 9.63 5.52
CA GLY A 147 1.87 10.58 6.32
C GLY A 147 1.89 11.99 5.72
N PHE A 148 3.06 12.46 5.29
CA PHE A 148 3.21 13.75 4.59
C PHE A 148 2.44 13.76 3.27
N TYR A 149 2.61 12.74 2.44
CA TYR A 149 1.92 12.60 1.15
C TYR A 149 0.40 12.57 1.31
N MET A 150 -0.11 11.73 2.21
CA MET A 150 -1.54 11.63 2.49
C MET A 150 -2.10 12.95 3.00
N ALA A 151 -1.40 13.64 3.91
CA ALA A 151 -1.84 14.95 4.40
C ALA A 151 -1.87 16.00 3.28
N LEU A 152 -0.97 15.91 2.30
CA LEU A 152 -0.95 16.80 1.14
C LEU A 152 -2.11 16.48 0.19
N ALA A 153 -2.34 15.21 -0.11
CA ALA A 153 -3.45 14.73 -0.95
C ALA A 153 -4.83 14.98 -0.32
N ALA A 154 -4.92 15.05 1.02
CA ALA A 154 -6.17 15.37 1.72
C ALA A 154 -6.58 16.84 1.64
N ARG A 155 -5.69 17.76 1.26
CA ARG A 155 -5.99 19.20 1.19
C ARG A 155 -7.20 19.57 0.33
N PRO A 156 -7.35 19.10 -0.92
CA PRO A 156 -8.54 19.39 -1.73
C PRO A 156 -9.84 18.96 -1.04
N VAL A 157 -9.83 17.75 -0.48
CA VAL A 157 -10.99 17.15 0.22
C VAL A 157 -11.35 17.96 1.46
N MET A 158 -10.35 18.34 2.25
CA MET A 158 -10.54 19.16 3.45
C MET A 158 -11.01 20.58 3.12
N ALA A 159 -10.46 21.20 2.07
CA ALA A 159 -10.85 22.53 1.62
C ALA A 159 -12.33 22.56 1.21
N ASP A 160 -12.79 21.55 0.46
CA ASP A 160 -14.19 21.41 0.06
C ASP A 160 -15.14 21.21 1.27
N MET A 161 -14.63 20.67 2.38
CA MET A 161 -15.38 20.49 3.63
C MET A 161 -15.27 21.68 4.59
N GLY A 162 -14.57 22.75 4.21
CA GLY A 162 -14.30 23.89 5.09
C GLY A 162 -13.44 23.52 6.31
N MET A 163 -12.74 22.39 6.28
CA MET A 163 -11.89 21.94 7.39
C MET A 163 -10.53 22.65 7.32
N THR A 164 -10.22 23.43 8.35
CA THR A 164 -8.90 24.04 8.52
C THR A 164 -8.14 23.32 9.63
N GLY A 165 -6.83 23.18 9.47
CA GLY A 165 -5.99 22.57 10.49
C GLY A 165 -4.52 22.58 10.11
N PRO A 166 -3.62 22.48 11.10
CA PRO A 166 -2.19 22.51 10.86
C PRO A 166 -1.75 21.27 10.05
N PHE A 167 -1.30 21.52 8.81
CA PHE A 167 -0.83 20.50 7.87
C PHE A 167 0.23 19.57 8.49
N LEU A 168 1.27 20.15 9.11
CA LEU A 168 2.38 19.37 9.66
C LEU A 168 1.94 18.46 10.80
N SER A 169 1.02 18.92 11.67
CA SER A 169 0.48 18.08 12.75
C SER A 169 -0.30 16.89 12.21
N ARG A 170 -1.07 17.09 11.12
CA ARG A 170 -1.81 16.01 10.46
C ARG A 170 -0.86 15.02 9.80
N ALA A 171 0.14 15.51 9.07
CA ALA A 171 1.16 14.66 8.44
C ALA A 171 1.89 13.77 9.48
N LEU A 172 2.37 14.36 10.57
CA LEU A 172 3.05 13.62 11.63
C LEU A 172 2.12 12.65 12.36
N TRP A 173 0.87 13.06 12.62
CA TRP A 173 -0.13 12.17 13.21
C TRP A 173 -0.40 10.95 12.33
N THR A 174 -0.77 11.18 11.07
CA THR A 174 -1.03 10.11 10.11
C THR A 174 0.19 9.21 9.95
N GLY A 175 1.39 9.78 9.82
CA GLY A 175 2.63 9.01 9.75
C GLY A 175 2.88 8.15 10.99
N SER A 176 2.65 8.67 12.20
CA SER A 176 2.78 7.91 13.45
C SER A 176 1.79 6.74 13.55
N GLN A 177 0.55 6.93 13.11
CA GLN A 177 -0.46 5.87 13.12
C GLN A 177 -0.17 4.82 12.05
N LEU A 178 0.32 5.23 10.88
CA LEU A 178 0.82 4.31 9.85
C LEU A 178 2.04 3.53 10.36
N ALA A 179 2.94 4.14 11.13
CA ALA A 179 4.07 3.45 11.77
C ALA A 179 3.56 2.37 12.74
N LEU A 180 2.57 2.69 13.58
CA LEU A 180 1.95 1.70 14.48
C LEU A 180 1.29 0.55 13.70
N LEU A 181 0.61 0.86 12.59
CA LEU A 181 0.02 -0.15 11.71
C LEU A 181 1.09 -1.05 11.09
N VAL A 182 2.20 -0.48 10.61
CA VAL A 182 3.34 -1.24 10.05
C VAL A 182 4.00 -2.09 11.12
N ILE A 183 4.24 -1.56 12.33
CA ILE A 183 4.81 -2.34 13.45
C ILE A 183 3.89 -3.51 13.82
N GLY A 184 2.58 -3.24 13.97
CA GLY A 184 1.58 -4.27 14.24
C GLY A 184 1.52 -5.33 13.13
N GLY A 185 1.55 -4.90 11.87
CA GLY A 185 1.57 -5.78 10.71
C GLY A 185 2.83 -6.64 10.63
N LEU A 186 4.02 -6.06 10.88
CA LEU A 186 5.28 -6.79 10.94
C LEU A 186 5.28 -7.82 12.06
N PHE A 187 4.76 -7.46 13.23
CA PHE A 187 4.63 -8.37 14.37
C PHE A 187 3.67 -9.53 14.07
N LEU A 188 2.48 -9.25 13.52
CA LEU A 188 1.52 -10.28 13.12
C LEU A 188 2.07 -11.17 11.99
N GLY A 189 2.77 -10.58 11.01
CA GLY A 189 3.44 -11.31 9.94
C GLY A 189 4.53 -12.24 10.47
N PHE A 190 5.35 -11.77 11.41
CA PHE A 190 6.34 -12.60 12.09
C PHE A 190 5.69 -13.79 12.83
N LEU A 191 4.63 -13.54 13.60
CA LEU A 191 3.87 -14.60 14.27
C LEU A 191 3.26 -15.59 13.27
N ALA A 192 2.73 -15.11 12.14
CA ALA A 192 2.18 -15.96 11.10
C ALA A 192 3.24 -16.87 10.47
N VAL A 193 4.43 -16.33 10.14
CA VAL A 193 5.54 -17.11 9.57
C VAL A 193 6.04 -18.16 10.56
N VAL A 194 6.26 -17.77 11.83
CA VAL A 194 6.69 -18.71 12.88
C VAL A 194 5.63 -19.78 13.13
N GLY A 195 4.36 -19.39 13.21
CA GLY A 195 3.24 -20.31 13.38
C GLY A 195 3.11 -21.29 12.21
N MET A 196 3.26 -20.81 10.97
CA MET A 196 3.24 -21.64 9.77
C MET A 196 4.42 -22.61 9.72
N ALA A 197 5.63 -22.18 10.07
CA ALA A 197 6.81 -23.05 10.15
C ALA A 197 6.65 -24.12 11.24
N PHE A 198 6.08 -23.74 12.39
CA PHE A 198 5.78 -24.69 13.47
C PHE A 198 4.74 -25.73 13.05
N LEU A 199 3.61 -25.29 12.47
CA LEU A 199 2.58 -26.19 11.95
C LEU A 199 3.14 -27.12 10.88
N PHE A 200 3.94 -26.60 9.95
CA PHE A 200 4.62 -27.41 8.93
C PHE A 200 5.51 -28.48 9.56
N THR A 201 6.32 -28.11 10.55
CA THR A 201 7.22 -29.04 11.24
C THR A 201 6.45 -30.17 11.94
N LEU A 202 5.33 -29.83 12.61
CA LEU A 202 4.46 -30.84 13.23
C LEU A 202 3.86 -31.80 12.20
N ILE A 203 3.35 -31.28 11.09
CA ILE A 203 2.75 -32.11 10.02
C ILE A 203 3.83 -33.01 9.41
N TYR A 204 5.02 -32.47 9.16
CA TYR A 204 6.14 -33.22 8.60
C TYR A 204 6.56 -34.38 9.50
N LEU A 205 6.56 -34.19 10.83
CA LEU A 205 6.92 -35.24 11.78
C LEU A 205 5.90 -36.40 11.81
N VAL A 206 4.61 -36.11 11.62
CA VAL A 206 3.54 -37.11 11.69
C VAL A 206 3.30 -37.79 10.33
N VAL A 207 3.28 -37.02 9.25
CA VAL A 207 2.96 -37.51 7.90
C VAL A 207 3.88 -36.86 6.84
N PRO A 208 5.16 -37.28 6.75
CA PRO A 208 6.15 -36.65 5.86
C PRO A 208 5.71 -36.61 4.39
N GLY A 209 5.09 -37.68 3.90
CA GLY A 209 4.68 -37.81 2.50
C GLY A 209 3.57 -36.84 2.05
N TRP A 210 2.83 -36.25 2.98
CA TRP A 210 1.73 -35.32 2.69
C TRP A 210 2.03 -33.88 3.13
N ALA A 211 3.13 -33.64 3.83
CA ALA A 211 3.45 -32.35 4.44
C ALA A 211 3.49 -31.19 3.43
N LEU A 212 4.04 -31.42 2.23
CA LEU A 212 4.07 -30.42 1.15
C LEU A 212 2.67 -30.11 0.61
N GLY A 213 1.77 -31.10 0.55
CA GLY A 213 0.37 -30.90 0.15
C GLY A 213 -0.37 -30.03 1.16
N PHE A 214 -0.23 -30.32 2.45
CA PHE A 214 -0.80 -29.49 3.52
C PHE A 214 -0.23 -28.07 3.52
N LEU A 215 1.09 -27.92 3.34
CA LEU A 215 1.73 -26.61 3.24
C LEU A 215 1.15 -25.79 2.10
N SER A 216 0.88 -26.41 0.95
CA SER A 216 0.27 -25.74 -0.21
C SER A 216 -1.14 -25.21 0.13
N VAL A 217 -1.96 -26.01 0.81
CA VAL A 217 -3.31 -25.60 1.24
C VAL A 217 -3.25 -24.46 2.28
N ILE A 218 -2.34 -24.55 3.25
CA ILE A 218 -2.13 -23.49 4.25
C ILE A 218 -1.67 -22.20 3.58
N THR A 219 -0.73 -22.29 2.63
CA THR A 219 -0.24 -21.13 1.87
C THR A 219 -1.35 -20.49 1.05
N LEU A 220 -2.20 -21.30 0.39
CA LEU A 220 -3.35 -20.80 -0.36
C LEU A 220 -4.36 -20.09 0.55
N ALA A 221 -4.69 -20.69 1.69
CA ALA A 221 -5.60 -20.09 2.67
C ALA A 221 -5.03 -18.78 3.23
N PHE A 222 -3.74 -18.75 3.56
CA PHE A 222 -3.04 -17.56 4.02
C PHE A 222 -3.03 -16.46 2.95
N THR A 223 -2.74 -16.80 1.69
CA THR A 223 -2.76 -15.87 0.56
C THR A 223 -4.16 -15.29 0.34
N GLY A 224 -5.20 -16.13 0.40
CA GLY A 224 -6.59 -15.70 0.33
C GLY A 224 -6.98 -14.76 1.48
N ALA A 225 -6.54 -15.06 2.71
CA ALA A 225 -6.77 -14.21 3.87
C ALA A 225 -6.05 -12.86 3.74
N MET A 226 -4.80 -12.84 3.25
CA MET A 226 -4.05 -11.61 2.97
C MET A 226 -4.73 -10.77 1.88
N PHE A 227 -5.21 -11.41 0.81
CA PHE A 227 -5.97 -10.71 -0.22
C PHE A 227 -7.25 -10.07 0.34
N MET A 228 -7.99 -10.76 1.20
CA MET A 228 -9.16 -10.18 1.87
C MET A 228 -8.78 -9.05 2.83
N ALA A 229 -7.70 -9.19 3.58
CA ALA A 229 -7.19 -8.13 4.45
C ALA A 229 -6.83 -6.86 3.65
N LEU A 230 -6.21 -7.02 2.48
CA LEU A 230 -5.91 -5.89 1.58
C LEU A 230 -7.18 -5.16 1.15
N LEU A 231 -8.25 -5.90 0.80
CA LEU A 231 -9.53 -5.30 0.44
C LEU A 231 -10.18 -4.55 1.61
N PHE A 232 -10.24 -5.17 2.80
CA PHE A 232 -10.87 -4.57 3.97
C PHE A 232 -10.11 -3.38 4.55
N PHE A 233 -8.78 -3.37 4.41
CA PHE A 233 -7.90 -2.35 4.98
C PHE A 233 -7.37 -1.35 3.95
N TYR A 234 -7.85 -1.41 2.71
CA TYR A 234 -7.47 -0.48 1.65
C TYR A 234 -7.64 0.99 2.06
N PHE A 235 -8.76 1.32 2.71
CA PHE A 235 -9.12 2.71 3.06
C PHE A 235 -8.59 3.19 4.43
N VAL A 236 -7.67 2.44 5.05
CA VAL A 236 -7.11 2.81 6.37
C VAL A 236 -6.34 4.13 6.30
N PRO A 237 -5.44 4.38 5.31
CA PRO A 237 -4.75 5.66 5.20
C PRO A 237 -5.72 6.85 5.06
N GLU A 238 -6.80 6.69 4.31
CA GLU A 238 -7.84 7.68 4.08
C GLU A 238 -8.57 8.02 5.38
N SER A 239 -8.93 7.02 6.18
CA SER A 239 -9.52 7.22 7.51
C SER A 239 -8.57 7.97 8.44
N LEU A 240 -7.31 7.53 8.54
CA LEU A 240 -6.31 8.12 9.42
C LEU A 240 -6.05 9.60 9.08
N VAL A 241 -5.97 9.92 7.79
CA VAL A 241 -5.67 11.30 7.37
C VAL A 241 -6.88 12.20 7.46
N LEU A 242 -8.09 11.76 7.11
CA LEU A 242 -9.27 12.63 7.11
C LEU A 242 -9.82 12.81 8.53
N GLN A 243 -10.00 11.70 9.26
CA GLN A 243 -10.70 11.70 10.55
C GLN A 243 -9.77 11.87 11.76
N ARG A 244 -8.44 11.82 11.57
CA ARG A 244 -7.45 11.85 12.68
C ARG A 244 -7.74 10.83 13.78
N THR A 245 -8.28 9.68 13.40
CA THR A 245 -8.58 8.57 14.30
C THR A 245 -7.32 7.77 14.64
N HIS A 246 -7.43 6.91 15.65
CA HIS A 246 -6.41 5.92 15.95
C HIS A 246 -6.55 4.70 15.02
N VAL A 247 -5.47 3.91 14.89
CA VAL A 247 -5.40 2.72 14.01
C VAL A 247 -6.62 1.81 14.13
N TRP A 248 -7.06 1.48 15.35
CA TRP A 248 -8.20 0.58 15.56
C TRP A 248 -9.52 1.11 15.00
N THR A 249 -9.80 2.39 15.23
CA THR A 249 -10.98 3.05 14.68
C THR A 249 -10.88 3.16 13.17
N ALA A 250 -9.68 3.40 12.62
CA ALA A 250 -9.47 3.46 11.18
C ALA A 250 -9.67 2.11 10.49
N LEU A 251 -9.20 1.02 11.09
CA LEU A 251 -9.47 -0.35 10.63
C LEU A 251 -10.98 -0.63 10.61
N GLY A 252 -11.68 -0.26 11.68
CA GLY A 252 -13.14 -0.40 11.77
C GLY A 252 -13.88 0.41 10.71
N GLN A 253 -13.49 1.66 10.48
CA GLN A 253 -14.10 2.52 9.46
C GLN A 253 -13.85 2.01 8.04
N SER A 254 -12.63 1.58 7.73
CA SER A 254 -12.30 0.97 6.44
C SER A 254 -13.14 -0.28 6.20
N MET A 255 -13.18 -1.18 7.18
CA MET A 255 -13.98 -2.40 7.10
C MET A 255 -15.47 -2.09 6.93
N MET A 256 -16.00 -1.13 7.68
CA MET A 256 -17.40 -0.70 7.58
C MET A 256 -17.73 -0.15 6.18
N VAL A 257 -16.87 0.68 5.59
CA VAL A 257 -17.06 1.20 4.23
C VAL A 257 -17.06 0.08 3.21
N VAL A 258 -16.15 -0.89 3.32
CA VAL A 258 -16.06 -2.03 2.40
C VAL A 258 -17.26 -2.94 2.54
N ILE A 259 -17.67 -3.32 3.75
CA ILE A 259 -18.81 -4.22 3.98
C ILE A 259 -20.12 -3.60 3.49
N ASN A 260 -20.38 -2.33 3.83
CA ASN A 260 -21.66 -1.68 3.50
C ASN A 260 -21.73 -1.19 2.05
N ASN A 261 -20.62 -1.14 1.33
CA ASN A 261 -20.56 -0.69 -0.07
C ASN A 261 -19.83 -1.68 -0.98
N GLY A 262 -19.87 -2.98 -0.64
CA GLY A 262 -19.03 -4.04 -1.19
C GLY A 262 -18.72 -3.94 -2.68
N TRP A 263 -19.74 -3.88 -3.52
CA TRP A 263 -19.54 -3.82 -4.97
C TRP A 263 -18.85 -2.54 -5.44
N SER A 264 -19.27 -1.38 -4.93
CA SER A 264 -18.70 -0.09 -5.32
C SER A 264 -17.27 0.08 -4.80
N SER A 265 -17.00 -0.36 -3.57
CA SER A 265 -15.67 -0.32 -2.96
C SER A 265 -14.72 -1.27 -3.69
N MET A 266 -15.17 -2.50 -3.96
CA MET A 266 -14.40 -3.48 -4.72
C MET A 266 -14.11 -2.99 -6.14
N ALA A 267 -15.11 -2.44 -6.84
CA ALA A 267 -14.91 -1.86 -8.17
C ALA A 267 -13.92 -0.71 -8.16
N PHE A 268 -13.99 0.19 -7.16
CA PHE A 268 -13.03 1.28 -7.00
C PHE A 268 -11.60 0.76 -6.77
N ILE A 269 -11.44 -0.19 -5.84
CA ILE A 269 -10.13 -0.78 -5.51
C ILE A 269 -9.54 -1.51 -6.72
N LEU A 270 -10.32 -2.41 -7.34
CA LEU A 270 -9.86 -3.19 -8.49
C LEU A 270 -9.52 -2.29 -9.68
N LEU A 271 -10.34 -1.27 -9.96
CA LEU A 271 -10.06 -0.31 -11.03
C LEU A 271 -8.80 0.50 -10.73
N SER A 272 -8.61 0.96 -9.50
CA SER A 272 -7.40 1.69 -9.09
C SER A 272 -6.14 0.83 -9.22
N VAL A 273 -6.20 -0.43 -8.77
CA VAL A 273 -5.11 -1.41 -8.89
C VAL A 273 -4.82 -1.70 -10.37
N LEU A 274 -5.86 -1.92 -11.18
CA LEU A 274 -5.73 -2.18 -12.62
C LEU A 274 -5.10 -0.99 -13.35
N ILE A 275 -5.51 0.24 -13.03
CA ILE A 275 -4.91 1.46 -13.60
C ILE A 275 -3.43 1.53 -13.20
N MET A 276 -3.10 1.41 -11.91
CA MET A 276 -1.71 1.51 -11.45
C MET A 276 -0.80 0.44 -12.09
N HIS A 277 -1.21 -0.83 -12.07
CA HIS A 277 -0.38 -1.91 -12.63
C HIS A 277 -0.39 -1.93 -14.15
N GLY A 278 -1.53 -1.63 -14.78
CA GLY A 278 -1.64 -1.57 -16.24
C GLY A 278 -0.76 -0.48 -16.82
N PHE A 279 -0.77 0.71 -16.22
CA PHE A 279 0.09 1.80 -16.66
C PHE A 279 1.55 1.60 -16.30
N ALA A 280 1.89 0.87 -15.23
CA ALA A 280 3.28 0.54 -14.94
C ALA A 280 3.98 -0.14 -16.13
N TYR A 281 3.31 -1.06 -16.83
CA TYR A 281 3.85 -1.67 -18.06
C TYR A 281 4.04 -0.65 -19.19
N ILE A 282 3.09 0.26 -19.37
CA ILE A 282 3.19 1.32 -20.39
C ILE A 282 4.39 2.22 -20.09
N TRP A 283 4.54 2.62 -18.83
CA TRP A 283 5.63 3.49 -18.41
C TRP A 283 7.00 2.82 -18.53
N LEU A 284 7.11 1.53 -18.20
CA LEU A 284 8.34 0.77 -18.40
C LEU A 284 8.70 0.62 -19.88
N ALA A 285 7.69 0.42 -20.75
CA ALA A 285 7.88 0.38 -22.19
C ALA A 285 8.30 1.73 -22.79
N LEU A 286 7.92 2.85 -22.17
CA LEU A 286 8.39 4.18 -22.59
C LEU A 286 9.79 4.50 -22.07
N ALA A 287 10.18 3.91 -20.94
CA ALA A 287 11.42 4.20 -20.23
C ALA A 287 12.70 3.64 -20.90
N HIS A 288 12.74 3.43 -22.22
CA HIS A 288 13.96 3.02 -22.93
C HIS A 288 14.91 4.18 -23.26
N SER A 289 14.47 5.42 -23.02
CA SER A 289 15.27 6.63 -23.22
C SER A 289 15.16 7.54 -22.00
N LEU A 290 16.10 8.49 -21.86
CA LEU A 290 16.08 9.47 -20.77
C LEU A 290 14.78 10.28 -20.74
N THR A 291 14.33 10.76 -21.90
CA THR A 291 13.07 11.48 -22.04
C THR A 291 11.88 10.60 -21.69
N GLY A 292 11.92 9.34 -22.14
CA GLY A 292 10.90 8.35 -21.80
C GLY A 292 10.81 8.11 -20.29
N ALA A 293 11.95 7.98 -19.60
CA ALA A 293 11.99 7.83 -18.15
C ALA A 293 11.38 9.06 -17.43
N LEU A 294 11.72 10.28 -17.85
CA LEU A 294 11.14 11.50 -17.28
C LEU A 294 9.62 11.59 -17.50
N VAL A 295 9.14 11.26 -18.71
CA VAL A 295 7.70 11.19 -19.02
C VAL A 295 7.01 10.15 -18.14
N SER A 296 7.65 8.99 -17.95
CA SER A 296 7.14 7.92 -17.09
C SER A 296 7.06 8.33 -15.62
N ILE A 297 8.04 9.07 -15.10
CA ILE A 297 8.02 9.60 -13.72
C ILE A 297 6.86 10.58 -13.54
N VAL A 298 6.75 11.57 -14.43
CA VAL A 298 5.69 12.59 -14.34
C VAL A 298 4.30 11.97 -14.56
N GLY A 299 4.17 11.07 -15.52
CA GLY A 299 2.92 10.35 -15.82
C GLY A 299 2.49 9.45 -14.68
N ASN A 300 3.41 8.70 -14.07
CA ASN A 300 3.15 7.91 -12.88
C ASN A 300 2.72 8.79 -11.70
N ALA A 301 3.43 9.90 -11.45
CA ALA A 301 3.07 10.84 -10.39
C ALA A 301 1.65 11.44 -10.56
N PHE A 302 1.27 11.77 -11.80
CA PHE A 302 -0.08 12.24 -12.11
C PHE A 302 -1.15 11.18 -11.83
N LEU A 303 -0.93 9.93 -12.26
CA LEU A 303 -1.85 8.82 -12.01
C LEU A 303 -2.01 8.55 -10.51
N THR A 304 -0.89 8.41 -9.80
CA THR A 304 -0.87 8.08 -8.38
C THR A 304 -1.54 9.18 -7.56
N ALA A 305 -1.18 10.45 -7.80
CA ALA A 305 -1.78 11.58 -7.10
C ALA A 305 -3.29 11.69 -7.36
N GLY A 306 -3.72 11.51 -8.61
CA GLY A 306 -5.13 11.58 -8.98
C GLY A 306 -5.96 10.46 -8.32
N LEU A 307 -5.42 9.23 -8.32
CA LEU A 307 -6.05 8.09 -7.66
C LEU A 307 -6.11 8.24 -6.14
N THR A 308 -5.06 8.76 -5.49
CA THR A 308 -5.07 9.03 -4.05
C THR A 308 -6.12 10.09 -3.68
N ILE A 309 -6.23 11.19 -4.44
CA ILE A 309 -7.27 12.19 -4.18
C ILE A 309 -8.66 11.60 -4.41
N ALA A 310 -8.83 10.81 -5.48
CA ALA A 310 -10.09 10.12 -5.76
C ALA A 310 -10.49 9.15 -4.64
N SER A 311 -9.54 8.41 -4.07
CA SER A 311 -9.82 7.46 -2.98
C SER A 311 -10.27 8.18 -1.71
N LEU A 312 -9.68 9.35 -1.41
CA LEU A 312 -10.09 10.19 -0.30
C LEU A 312 -11.52 10.72 -0.45
N TYR A 313 -11.91 11.22 -1.63
CA TYR A 313 -13.29 11.64 -1.89
C TYR A 313 -14.27 10.47 -1.82
N PHE A 314 -13.91 9.32 -2.42
CA PHE A 314 -14.73 8.12 -2.39
C PHE A 314 -14.98 7.66 -0.95
N PHE A 315 -13.91 7.54 -0.17
CA PHE A 315 -13.96 7.12 1.22
C PHE A 315 -14.80 8.08 2.07
N GLN A 316 -14.55 9.39 1.98
CA GLN A 316 -15.32 10.35 2.77
C GLN A 316 -16.80 10.26 2.44
N ASN A 317 -17.18 10.26 1.16
CA ASN A 317 -18.59 10.24 0.77
C ASN A 317 -19.30 9.02 1.36
N ARG A 318 -18.67 7.84 1.32
CA ARG A 318 -19.24 6.61 1.90
C ARG A 318 -19.34 6.70 3.41
N LEU A 319 -18.31 7.23 4.07
CA LEU A 319 -18.31 7.35 5.52
C LEU A 319 -19.36 8.35 6.01
N SER A 320 -19.55 9.48 5.33
CA SER A 320 -20.57 10.49 5.69
C SER A 320 -21.99 9.97 5.51
N ILE A 321 -22.25 9.21 4.45
CA ILE A 321 -23.56 8.57 4.22
C ILE A 321 -23.86 7.56 5.33
N LEU A 322 -22.88 6.72 5.70
CA LEU A 322 -23.07 5.75 6.78
C LEU A 322 -23.33 6.42 8.12
N ALA A 323 -22.62 7.51 8.42
CA ALA A 323 -22.87 8.29 9.64
C ALA A 323 -24.30 8.87 9.68
N GLN A 324 -24.81 9.38 8.56
CA GLN A 324 -26.20 9.89 8.46
C GLN A 324 -27.23 8.78 8.68
N LEU A 325 -27.03 7.61 8.07
CA LEU A 325 -27.94 6.47 8.24
C LEU A 325 -28.01 6.00 9.70
N PHE A 326 -26.87 5.94 10.41
CA PHE A 326 -26.86 5.58 11.82
C PHE A 326 -27.52 6.65 12.70
N ALA A 327 -27.33 7.94 12.40
CA ALA A 327 -28.00 9.01 13.12
C ALA A 327 -29.53 8.95 12.96
N GLN A 328 -30.02 8.73 11.74
CA GLN A 328 -31.46 8.58 11.46
C GLN A 328 -32.06 7.34 12.14
N ALA A 329 -31.33 6.22 12.15
CA ALA A 329 -31.78 5.01 12.84
C ALA A 329 -31.90 5.22 14.36
N ALA A 330 -30.95 5.93 14.98
CA ALA A 330 -31.00 6.26 16.39
C ALA A 330 -32.16 7.20 16.75
N GLN A 331 -32.48 8.17 15.89
CA GLN A 331 -33.62 9.08 16.09
C GLN A 331 -34.97 8.33 16.01
N ARG A 332 -35.13 7.43 15.03
CA ARG A 332 -36.36 6.64 14.90
C ARG A 332 -36.62 5.72 16.10
N GLN A 333 -35.57 5.18 16.71
CA GLN A 333 -35.70 4.36 17.91
C GLN A 333 -36.11 5.18 19.13
N GLY A 334 -35.62 6.42 19.25
CA GLY A 334 -36.04 7.34 20.31
C GLY A 334 -37.52 7.75 20.18
N ASP A 335 -37.99 8.01 18.95
CA ASP A 335 -39.40 8.38 18.69
C ASP A 335 -40.38 7.22 18.89
N GLU A 336 -39.93 5.95 18.87
CA GLU A 336 -40.76 4.76 19.13
C GLU A 336 -40.86 4.41 20.63
N GLU A 337 -39.99 4.98 21.47
CA GLU A 337 -39.96 4.75 22.92
C GLU A 337 -40.73 5.82 23.73
N GLU A 338 -41.15 6.93 23.11
CA GLU A 338 -42.01 7.99 23.69
C GLU A 338 -43.51 7.79 23.39
#